data_AF-A0A4P6ZHX7-F1
#
_entry.id   AF-A0A4P6ZHX7-F1
#
_cell.length_a   1.000
_cell.length_b   1.000
_cell.length_c   1.000
_cell.angle_alpha   90.00
_cell.angle_beta   90.00
_cell.angle_gamma   90.00
#
_symmetry.space_group_name_H-M   'P 1'
#
loop_
_entity.id
_entity.type
_entity.pdbx_description
1 polymer ?
#
loop_
_entity_poly.entity_id
_entity_poly.type
_entity_poly.pdbx_seq_one_letter_code
_entity_poly.pdbx_strand_id
1 'polypeptide(L)'
;MKNILLFAFFIVSTFLYSQDEKQRFEQTQTKELVSNAGYNSALNEMQSSADKSTKDKIKQMDEQFELNFSKKAKYETRLKLLLQKKTDANEKLMQAKSDAEKEKFKEKISELHLDIDKLKKKLVENEVELKTLQNFYNKLKK
;
A
#
# COMPACT_ATOMS: atom_id res chain seq x y z
N MET A 1 45.65 28.75 -68.17
CA MET A 1 45.86 28.45 -66.73
C MET A 1 44.86 29.13 -65.77
N LYS A 2 44.00 30.08 -66.20
CA LYS A 2 42.95 30.65 -65.31
C LYS A 2 41.75 29.70 -65.06
N ASN A 3 41.42 28.83 -66.02
CA ASN A 3 40.23 27.97 -65.94
C ASN A 3 40.42 26.72 -65.05
N ILE A 4 41.68 26.28 -64.84
CA ILE A 4 41.99 25.12 -63.98
C ILE A 4 41.93 25.50 -62.50
N LEU A 5 42.37 26.73 -62.16
CA LEU A 5 42.31 27.29 -60.81
C LEU A 5 40.86 27.48 -60.33
N LEU A 6 39.95 27.88 -61.22
CA LEU A 6 38.53 28.03 -60.90
C LEU A 6 37.84 26.68 -60.64
N PHE A 7 38.21 25.64 -61.40
CA PHE A 7 37.65 24.30 -61.25
C PHE A 7 38.14 23.62 -59.96
N ALA A 8 39.41 23.80 -59.61
CA ALA A 8 39.96 23.35 -58.34
C ALA A 8 39.30 24.05 -57.13
N PHE A 9 39.01 25.34 -57.25
CA PHE A 9 38.33 26.10 -56.20
C PHE A 9 36.89 25.62 -55.96
N PHE A 10 36.16 25.23 -57.02
CA PHE A 10 34.80 24.69 -56.93
C PHE A 10 34.74 23.29 -56.29
N ILE A 11 35.74 22.44 -56.53
CA ILE A 11 35.79 21.10 -55.94
C ILE A 11 36.18 21.19 -54.46
N VAL A 12 37.10 22.08 -54.09
CA VAL A 12 37.52 22.25 -52.69
C VAL A 12 36.41 22.89 -51.85
N SER A 13 35.68 23.87 -52.38
CA SER A 13 34.58 24.51 -51.66
C SER A 13 33.42 23.54 -51.40
N THR A 14 33.01 22.75 -52.40
CA THR A 14 31.97 21.72 -52.22
C THR A 14 32.37 20.64 -51.21
N PHE A 15 33.65 20.26 -51.15
CA PHE A 15 34.13 19.29 -50.15
C PHE A 15 34.08 19.85 -48.71
N LEU A 16 34.44 21.12 -48.53
CA LEU A 16 34.41 21.79 -47.22
C LEU A 16 32.98 21.99 -46.69
N TYR A 17 32.01 22.34 -47.55
CA TYR A 17 30.60 22.45 -47.14
C TYR A 17 29.97 21.09 -46.79
N SER A 18 30.39 20.01 -47.48
CA SER A 18 29.86 18.66 -47.20
C SER A 18 30.31 18.08 -45.86
N GLN A 19 31.47 18.51 -45.33
CA GLN A 19 31.95 18.07 -44.02
C GLN A 19 31.18 18.74 -42.86
N ASP A 20 30.84 20.02 -43.02
CA ASP A 20 30.07 20.79 -42.03
C ASP A 20 28.62 20.25 -41.92
N GLU A 21 28.00 19.88 -43.05
CA GLU A 21 26.68 19.22 -43.05
C GLU A 21 26.69 17.82 -42.42
N LYS A 22 27.72 17.00 -42.69
CA LYS A 22 27.85 15.67 -42.07
C LYS A 22 28.08 15.76 -40.56
N GLN A 23 28.94 16.67 -40.10
CA GLN A 23 29.16 16.89 -38.66
C GLN A 23 27.91 17.41 -37.95
N ARG A 24 27.15 18.33 -38.59
CA ARG A 24 25.86 18.79 -38.04
C ARG A 24 24.83 17.68 -37.99
N PHE A 25 24.76 16.83 -39.01
CA PHE A 25 23.84 15.68 -39.05
C PHE A 25 24.18 14.65 -37.97
N GLU A 26 25.46 14.28 -37.80
CA GLU A 26 25.92 13.39 -36.74
C GLU A 26 25.70 13.97 -35.33
N GLN A 27 25.93 15.27 -35.13
CA GLN A 27 25.62 15.95 -33.87
C GLN A 27 24.12 15.99 -33.56
N THR A 28 23.28 16.11 -34.58
CA THR A 28 21.82 16.11 -34.42
C THR A 28 21.32 14.70 -34.08
N GLN A 29 21.77 13.67 -34.80
CA GLN A 29 21.45 12.28 -34.48
C GLN A 29 21.96 11.86 -33.10
N THR A 30 23.18 12.23 -32.71
CA THR A 30 23.71 11.92 -31.38
C THR A 30 22.94 12.62 -30.27
N LYS A 31 22.53 13.89 -30.46
CA LYS A 31 21.64 14.59 -29.52
C LYS A 31 20.27 13.92 -29.42
N GLU A 32 19.67 13.50 -30.53
CA GLU A 32 18.41 12.76 -30.55
C GLU A 32 18.53 11.41 -29.85
N LEU A 33 19.62 10.67 -30.06
CA LEU A 33 19.88 9.39 -29.39
C LEU A 33 20.10 9.56 -27.88
N VAL A 34 20.84 10.58 -27.44
CA VAL A 34 21.03 10.89 -26.01
C VAL A 34 19.75 11.40 -25.37
N SER A 35 18.94 12.20 -26.08
CA SER A 35 17.62 12.65 -25.63
C SER A 35 16.64 11.48 -25.49
N ASN A 36 16.63 10.56 -26.45
CA ASN A 36 15.80 9.35 -26.39
C ASN A 36 16.26 8.38 -25.29
N ALA A 37 17.58 8.25 -25.08
CA ALA A 37 18.12 7.49 -23.96
C ALA A 37 17.75 8.11 -22.60
N GLY A 38 17.86 9.43 -22.46
CA GLY A 38 17.44 10.16 -21.26
C GLY A 38 15.94 10.05 -20.99
N TYR A 39 15.11 10.14 -22.04
CA TYR A 39 13.67 9.93 -21.95
C TYR A 39 13.31 8.49 -21.53
N ASN A 40 13.94 7.48 -22.13
CA ASN A 40 13.72 6.07 -21.76
C ASN A 40 14.18 5.77 -20.32
N SER A 41 15.31 6.35 -19.90
CA SER A 41 15.76 6.27 -18.50
C SER A 41 14.76 6.91 -17.54
N ALA A 42 14.23 8.09 -17.86
CA ALA A 42 13.20 8.75 -17.06
C ALA A 42 11.90 7.93 -16.98
N LEU A 43 11.47 7.32 -18.09
CA LEU A 43 10.32 6.40 -18.09
C LEU A 43 10.58 5.16 -17.22
N ASN A 44 11.77 4.57 -17.31
CA ASN A 44 12.15 3.42 -16.48
C ASN A 44 12.22 3.78 -14.99
N GLU A 45 12.74 4.96 -14.64
CA GLU A 45 12.76 5.47 -13.27
C GLU A 45 11.36 5.76 -12.74
N MET A 46 10.48 6.34 -13.56
CA MET A 46 9.07 6.54 -13.22
C MET A 46 8.35 5.22 -13.00
N GLN A 47 8.56 4.24 -13.87
CA GLN A 47 7.97 2.91 -13.74
C GLN A 47 8.48 2.20 -12.49
N SER A 48 9.80 2.20 -12.25
CA SER A 48 10.39 1.61 -11.05
C SER A 48 9.88 2.27 -9.76
N SER A 49 9.72 3.60 -9.78
CA SER A 49 9.15 4.35 -8.66
C SER A 49 7.68 4.01 -8.42
N ALA A 50 6.89 3.85 -9.48
CA ALA A 50 5.49 3.43 -9.39
C ALA A 50 5.35 1.98 -8.86
N ASP A 51 6.20 1.07 -9.32
CA ASP A 51 6.25 -0.33 -8.86
C ASP A 51 6.64 -0.39 -7.38
N LYS A 52 7.67 0.36 -6.98
CA LYS A 52 8.08 0.47 -5.58
C LYS A 52 6.96 1.04 -4.70
N SER A 53 6.29 2.11 -5.15
CA SER A 53 5.16 2.70 -4.44
C SER A 53 4.02 1.69 -4.25
N THR A 54 3.74 0.90 -5.28
CA THR A 54 2.70 -0.14 -5.24
C THR A 54 3.08 -1.27 -4.28
N LYS A 55 4.33 -1.72 -4.31
CA LYS A 55 4.86 -2.72 -3.38
C LYS A 55 4.79 -2.26 -1.92
N ASP A 56 5.13 -0.99 -1.66
CA ASP A 56 5.06 -0.42 -0.31
C ASP A 56 3.61 -0.34 0.19
N LYS A 57 2.65 0.01 -0.67
CA LYS A 57 1.21 0.01 -0.33
C LYS A 57 0.69 -1.40 -0.02
N ILE A 58 1.09 -2.40 -0.81
CA ILE A 58 0.72 -3.80 -0.55
C ILE A 58 1.29 -4.26 0.79
N LYS A 59 2.56 -3.96 1.08
CA LYS A 59 3.17 -4.29 2.36
C LYS A 59 2.43 -3.66 3.55
N GLN A 60 2.11 -2.36 3.46
CA GLN A 60 1.36 -1.67 4.51
C GLN A 60 -0.01 -2.31 4.75
N MET A 61 -0.66 -2.79 3.69
CA MET A 61 -1.92 -3.51 3.83
C MET A 61 -1.76 -4.87 4.48
N ASP A 62 -0.72 -5.64 4.13
CA ASP A 62 -0.45 -6.92 4.77
C ASP A 62 -0.28 -6.72 6.29
N GLU A 63 0.47 -5.69 6.69
CA GLU A 63 0.61 -5.29 8.09
C GLU A 63 -0.74 -4.93 8.74
N GLN A 64 -1.62 -4.24 8.01
CA GLN A 64 -2.97 -3.90 8.49
C GLN A 64 -3.89 -5.11 8.61
N PHE A 65 -3.81 -6.07 7.68
CA PHE A 65 -4.55 -7.33 7.76
C PHE A 65 -4.11 -8.15 8.96
N GLU A 66 -2.80 -8.32 9.15
CA GLU A 66 -2.23 -9.02 10.31
C GLU A 66 -2.67 -8.37 11.63
N LEU A 67 -2.61 -7.04 11.71
CA LEU A 67 -3.10 -6.32 12.88
C LEU A 67 -4.60 -6.53 13.11
N ASN A 68 -5.41 -6.51 12.06
CA ASN A 68 -6.86 -6.73 12.15
C ASN A 68 -7.18 -8.14 12.66
N PHE A 69 -6.53 -9.18 12.11
CA PHE A 69 -6.72 -10.57 12.55
C PHE A 69 -6.22 -10.81 13.98
N SER A 70 -5.08 -10.21 14.35
CA SER A 70 -4.56 -10.28 15.72
C SER A 70 -5.52 -9.63 16.73
N LYS A 71 -6.08 -8.46 16.41
CA LYS A 71 -7.13 -7.81 17.22
C LYS A 71 -8.37 -8.70 17.35
N LYS A 72 -8.84 -9.30 16.25
CA LYS A 72 -9.99 -10.22 16.26
C LYS A 72 -9.77 -11.38 17.22
N ALA A 73 -8.65 -12.10 17.08
CA ALA A 73 -8.31 -13.24 17.93
C ALA A 73 -8.25 -12.86 19.42
N LYS A 74 -7.68 -11.68 19.73
CA LYS A 74 -7.63 -11.14 21.08
C LYS A 74 -9.02 -10.84 21.64
N TYR A 75 -9.90 -10.22 20.84
CA TYR A 75 -11.26 -9.92 21.25
C TYR A 75 -12.11 -11.18 21.44
N GLU A 76 -12.00 -12.16 20.55
CA GLU A 76 -12.71 -13.45 20.65
C GLU A 76 -12.26 -14.23 21.89
N THR A 77 -10.96 -14.29 22.16
CA THR A 77 -10.41 -14.93 23.36
C THR A 77 -10.94 -14.28 24.63
N ARG A 78 -10.93 -12.93 24.69
CA ARG A 78 -11.45 -12.19 25.85
C ARG A 78 -12.96 -12.37 26.00
N LEU A 79 -13.70 -12.38 24.89
CA LEU A 79 -15.15 -12.60 24.90
C LEU A 79 -15.48 -13.99 25.47
N LYS A 80 -14.78 -15.03 25.02
CA LYS A 80 -14.93 -16.40 25.56
C LYS A 80 -14.69 -16.44 27.08
N LEU A 81 -13.64 -15.77 27.56
CA LEU A 81 -13.34 -15.69 28.99
C LEU A 81 -14.45 -14.97 29.78
N LEU A 82 -14.98 -13.86 29.27
CA LEU A 82 -16.05 -13.13 29.95
C LEU A 82 -17.37 -13.92 29.95
N LEU A 83 -17.68 -14.63 28.87
CA LEU A 83 -18.85 -15.50 28.81
C LEU A 83 -18.74 -16.63 29.84
N GLN A 84 -17.56 -17.25 29.98
CA GLN A 84 -17.35 -18.24 31.03
C GLN A 84 -17.55 -17.64 32.42
N LYS A 85 -16.93 -16.48 32.71
CA LYS A 85 -17.11 -15.79 34.00
C LYS A 85 -18.57 -15.43 34.29
N LYS A 86 -19.36 -15.11 33.25
CA LYS A 86 -20.79 -14.83 33.37
C LYS A 86 -21.56 -16.10 33.73
N THR A 87 -21.26 -17.22 33.07
CA THR A 87 -21.83 -18.53 33.41
C THR A 87 -21.51 -18.91 34.85
N ASP A 88 -20.25 -18.84 35.27
CA ASP A 88 -19.84 -19.15 36.65
C ASP A 88 -20.54 -18.23 37.68
N ALA A 89 -20.75 -16.95 37.35
CA ALA A 89 -21.46 -16.02 38.22
C ALA A 89 -22.96 -16.34 38.30
N ASN A 90 -23.60 -16.75 37.20
CA ASN A 90 -24.98 -17.21 37.18
C ASN A 90 -25.17 -18.48 38.02
N GLU A 91 -24.27 -19.46 37.91
CA GLU A 91 -24.32 -20.68 38.72
C GLU A 91 -24.23 -20.36 40.22
N LYS A 92 -23.31 -19.46 40.60
CA LYS A 92 -23.18 -19.00 41.99
C LYS A 92 -24.39 -18.22 42.48
N LEU A 93 -25.01 -17.41 41.60
CA LEU A 93 -26.27 -16.72 41.91
C LEU A 93 -27.39 -17.72 42.23
N MET A 94 -27.50 -18.81 41.48
CA MET A 94 -28.51 -19.85 41.72
C MET A 94 -28.29 -20.61 43.04
N GLN A 95 -27.04 -20.71 43.49
CA GLN A 95 -26.67 -21.38 44.74
C GLN A 95 -26.66 -20.43 45.96
N ALA A 96 -26.79 -19.12 45.74
CA ALA A 96 -26.70 -18.12 46.79
C ALA A 96 -27.86 -18.24 47.78
N LYS A 97 -27.54 -18.24 49.08
CA LYS A 97 -28.52 -18.46 50.16
C LYS A 97 -29.01 -17.16 50.79
N SER A 98 -28.25 -16.08 50.65
CA SER A 98 -28.62 -14.76 51.17
C SER A 98 -28.93 -13.77 50.06
N ASP A 99 -29.81 -12.81 50.34
CA ASP A 99 -30.14 -11.77 49.36
C ASP A 99 -28.98 -10.81 49.11
N ALA A 100 -28.11 -10.60 50.11
CA ALA A 100 -26.87 -9.84 49.94
C ALA A 100 -25.91 -10.51 48.94
N GLU A 101 -25.75 -11.83 48.99
CA GLU A 101 -24.94 -12.57 48.00
C GLU A 101 -25.58 -12.54 46.62
N LYS A 102 -26.90 -12.65 46.53
CA LYS A 102 -27.62 -12.57 45.25
C LYS A 102 -27.40 -11.22 44.58
N GLU A 103 -27.54 -10.12 45.32
CA GLU A 103 -27.30 -8.79 44.75
C GLU A 103 -25.86 -8.60 44.28
N LYS A 104 -24.88 -9.04 45.06
CA LYS A 104 -23.47 -9.01 44.64
C LYS A 104 -23.23 -9.77 43.33
N PHE A 105 -23.85 -10.93 43.14
CA PHE A 105 -23.72 -11.68 41.88
C PHE A 105 -24.48 -11.02 40.73
N LYS A 106 -25.67 -10.45 40.97
CA LYS A 106 -26.42 -9.68 39.96
C LYS A 106 -25.63 -8.48 39.45
N GLU A 107 -25.04 -7.69 40.36
CA GLU A 107 -24.17 -6.56 40.01
C GLU A 107 -23.01 -7.02 39.13
N LYS A 108 -22.31 -8.07 39.54
CA LYS A 108 -21.20 -8.65 38.77
C LYS A 108 -21.63 -9.13 37.38
N ILE A 109 -22.81 -9.76 37.26
CA ILE A 109 -23.36 -10.20 35.97
C ILE A 109 -23.66 -9.00 35.08
N SER A 110 -24.19 -7.90 35.65
CA SER A 110 -24.45 -6.65 34.95
C SER A 110 -23.16 -6.03 34.40
N GLU A 111 -22.11 -5.93 35.23
CA GLU A 111 -20.80 -5.45 34.80
C GLU A 111 -20.20 -6.30 33.67
N LEU A 112 -20.26 -7.63 33.81
CA LEU A 112 -19.81 -8.55 32.77
C LEU A 112 -20.61 -8.37 31.47
N HIS A 113 -21.90 -8.07 31.55
CA HIS A 113 -22.73 -7.82 30.38
C HIS A 113 -22.27 -6.57 29.61
N LEU A 114 -22.00 -5.47 30.32
CA LEU A 114 -21.48 -4.24 29.72
C LEU A 114 -20.14 -4.46 29.01
N ASP A 115 -19.24 -5.22 29.62
CA ASP A 115 -17.93 -5.53 29.04
C ASP A 115 -18.03 -6.47 27.82
N ILE A 116 -18.95 -7.44 27.87
CA ILE A 116 -19.26 -8.30 26.72
C ILE A 116 -19.77 -7.46 25.54
N ASP A 117 -20.69 -6.53 25.78
CA ASP A 117 -21.27 -5.71 24.72
C ASP A 117 -20.26 -4.76 24.11
N LYS A 118 -19.37 -4.17 24.93
CA LYS A 118 -18.23 -3.40 24.44
C LYS A 118 -17.32 -4.24 23.53
N LEU A 119 -17.04 -5.49 23.88
CA LEU A 119 -16.22 -6.38 23.05
C LEU A 119 -16.91 -6.79 21.75
N LYS A 120 -18.22 -7.08 21.79
CA LYS A 120 -19.00 -7.34 20.59
C LYS A 120 -18.96 -6.15 19.63
N LYS A 121 -19.10 -4.92 20.14
CA LYS A 121 -18.96 -3.71 19.33
C LYS A 121 -17.58 -3.62 18.67
N LYS A 122 -16.51 -3.90 19.40
CA LYS A 122 -15.15 -3.92 18.85
C LYS A 122 -14.93 -4.99 17.78
N LEU A 123 -15.58 -6.14 17.89
CA LEU A 123 -15.57 -7.18 16.85
C LEU A 123 -16.28 -6.70 15.59
N VAL A 124 -17.43 -6.04 15.71
CA VAL A 124 -18.15 -5.44 14.57
C VAL A 124 -17.29 -4.37 13.90
N GLU A 125 -16.67 -3.48 14.67
CA GLU A 125 -15.75 -2.45 14.15
C GLU A 125 -14.56 -3.09 13.40
N ASN A 126 -14.00 -4.17 13.94
CA ASN A 126 -12.92 -4.92 13.31
C ASN A 126 -13.35 -5.59 11.98
N GLU A 127 -14.57 -6.13 11.89
CA GLU A 127 -15.12 -6.66 10.63
C GLU A 127 -15.36 -5.57 9.58
N VAL A 128 -15.79 -4.38 9.99
CA VAL A 128 -15.94 -3.22 9.09
C VAL A 128 -14.57 -2.76 8.57
N GLU A 129 -13.56 -2.69 9.44
CA GLU A 129 -12.18 -2.41 9.06
C GLU A 129 -11.66 -3.43 8.04
N LEU A 130 -11.91 -4.72 8.28
CA LEU A 130 -11.51 -5.81 7.36
C LEU A 130 -12.14 -5.65 5.97
N LYS A 131 -13.44 -5.37 5.89
CA LYS A 131 -14.13 -5.11 4.61
C LYS A 131 -13.54 -3.91 3.88
N THR A 132 -13.16 -2.87 4.62
CA THR A 132 -12.50 -1.69 4.05
C THR A 132 -11.13 -2.05 3.46
N LEU A 133 -10.31 -2.82 4.19
CA LEU A 133 -9.01 -3.30 3.70
C LEU A 133 -9.16 -4.18 2.46
N GLN A 134 -10.13 -5.10 2.44
CA GLN A 134 -10.43 -5.95 1.29
C GLN A 134 -10.84 -5.13 0.06
N ASN A 135 -11.68 -4.12 0.24
CA ASN A 135 -12.07 -3.23 -0.84
C ASN A 135 -10.89 -2.44 -1.40
N PHE A 136 -9.98 -1.99 -0.54
CA PHE A 136 -8.77 -1.30 -0.97
C PHE A 136 -7.82 -2.24 -1.74
N TYR A 137 -7.63 -3.48 -1.26
CA TYR A 137 -6.87 -4.51 -1.99
C TYR A 137 -7.39 -4.78 -3.39
N ASN A 138 -8.71 -4.97 -3.48
CA ASN A 138 -9.35 -5.26 -4.76
C ASN A 138 -9.24 -4.10 -5.75
N LYS A 139 -9.08 -2.86 -5.28
CA LYS A 139 -8.81 -1.69 -6.14
C LYS A 139 -7.37 -1.63 -6.62
N LEU A 140 -6.40 -2.10 -5.82
CA LEU A 140 -4.99 -2.13 -6.22
C LEU A 140 -4.67 -3.28 -7.20
N LYS A 141 -5.49 -4.33 -7.21
CA LYS A 141 -5.35 -5.47 -8.13
C LYS A 141 -6.02 -5.24 -9.49
N LYS A 142 -6.88 -4.23 -9.62
CA LYS A 142 -7.55 -3.84 -10.86
C LYS A 142 -6.73 -2.81 -11.61
#